data_AF-A0A2E7QW68-F1
#
_entry.id   AF-A0A2E7QW68-F1
#
_cell.length_a   1.000
_cell.length_b   1.000
_cell.length_c   1.000
_cell.angle_alpha   90.00
_cell.angle_beta   90.00
_cell.angle_gamma   90.00
#
_symmetry.space_group_name_H-M   'P 1'
#
loop_
_entity.id
_entity.type
_entity.pdbx_description
1 polymer ?
#
loop_
_entity_poly.entity_id
_entity_poly.type
_entity_poly.pdbx_seq_one_letter_code
_entity_poly.pdbx_strand_id
1 'polypeptide(L)' 'MQRYLLGATLFGLIWASIAYTQQGVDDPVKLIAGVLIFVVLGTLICTLLSHVVQWFKNQK' A
#
# COMPACT_ATOMS: atom_id res chain seq x y z
N MET A 1 -10.34 -5.00 7.00
CA MET A 1 -9.92 -3.62 6.66
C MET A 1 -8.60 -3.24 7.36
N GLN A 2 -8.54 -3.21 8.70
CA GLN A 2 -7.37 -2.70 9.45
C GLN A 2 -6.04 -3.45 9.23
N ARG A 3 -6.06 -4.78 9.03
CA ARG A 3 -4.85 -5.58 8.72
C ARG A 3 -4.19 -5.22 7.39
N TYR A 4 -4.98 -4.89 6.37
CA TYR A 4 -4.44 -4.48 5.06
C TYR A 4 -3.85 -3.08 5.12
N LEU A 5 -4.48 -2.18 5.88
CA LEU A 5 -3.99 -0.83 6.09
C LEU A 5 -2.62 -0.83 6.80
N LEU A 6 -2.49 -1.63 7.87
CA LEU A 6 -1.23 -1.77 8.63
C LEU A 6 -0.10 -2.41 7.81
N GLY A 7 -0.42 -3.41 6.99
CA GLY A 7 0.56 -4.03 6.10
C GLY A 7 1.05 -3.04 5.03
N ALA A 8 0.13 -2.29 4.42
CA ALA A 8 0.46 -1.31 3.40
C ALA A 8 1.27 -0.12 3.95
N THR A 9 0.97 0.34 5.17
CA THR A 9 1.74 1.41 5.81
C THR A 9 3.14 0.97 6.20
N LEU A 10 3.31 -0.24 6.75
CA LEU A 10 4.64 -0.80 7.05
C LEU A 10 5.48 -0.94 5.77
N PHE A 11 4.89 -1.44 4.69
CA PHE A 11 5.58 -1.60 3.42
C PHE A 11 5.94 -0.24 2.79
N GLY A 12 5.03 0.73 2.86
CA GLY A 12 5.28 2.10 2.44
C GLY A 12 6.39 2.78 3.24
N LEU A 13 6.44 2.58 4.56
CA LEU A 13 7.51 3.11 5.41
C LEU A 13 8.88 2.51 5.08
N ILE A 14 8.96 1.19 4.85
CA ILE A 14 10.20 0.53 4.42
C ILE A 14 10.67 1.11 3.08
N TRP A 15 9.74 1.26 2.13
CA TRP A 15 10.04 1.85 0.84
C TRP A 15 10.50 3.31 0.95
N ALA A 16 9.88 4.10 1.83
CA ALA A 16 10.31 5.47 2.11
C ALA A 16 11.74 5.54 2.65
N SER A 17 12.12 4.64 3.57
CA SER A 17 13.50 4.56 4.06
C SER A 17 14.50 4.23 2.94
N ILE A 18 14.12 3.37 1.98
CA ILE A 18 14.95 3.03 0.83
C ILE A 18 15.04 4.21 -0.16
N ALA A 19 13.92 4.88 -0.45
CA ALA A 19 13.89 6.03 -1.34
C ALA A 19 14.73 7.21 -0.79
N TYR A 20 14.74 7.40 0.52
CA TYR A 20 15.60 8.38 1.19
C TYR A 20 17.09 8.00 1.09
N THR A 21 17.45 6.74 1.39
CA THR A 21 18.85 6.32 1.49
C THR A 21 19.51 5.96 0.15
N GLN A 22 18.76 5.44 -0.82
CA GLN A 22 19.30 4.94 -2.09
C GLN A 22 18.94 5.80 -3.31
N GLN A 23 17.80 6.50 -3.30
CA GLN A 23 17.39 7.33 -4.43
C GLN A 23 17.70 8.82 -4.24
N GLY A 24 18.25 9.22 -3.09
CA GLY A 24 18.57 10.63 -2.80
C GLY A 24 17.34 11.54 -2.80
N VAL A 25 16.16 10.98 -2.50
CA VAL A 25 14.94 11.78 -2.37
C VAL A 25 14.96 12.43 -0.99
N ASP A 26 15.58 13.59 -0.88
CA ASP A 26 15.66 14.35 0.38
C ASP A 26 14.39 15.15 0.68
N ASP A 27 13.48 15.29 -0.30
CA ASP A 27 12.19 15.97 -0.14
C ASP A 27 11.21 15.11 0.69
N PRO A 28 10.91 15.46 1.94
CA PRO A 28 10.01 14.67 2.79
C PRO A 28 8.57 14.62 2.24
N VAL A 29 8.16 15.65 1.50
CA VAL A 29 6.83 15.72 0.87
C VAL A 29 6.68 14.69 -0.25
N LYS A 30 7.71 14.48 -1.08
CA LYS A 30 7.69 13.46 -2.15
C LYS A 30 7.66 12.05 -1.57
N LEU A 31 8.42 11.81 -0.50
CA LEU A 31 8.42 10.55 0.23
C LEU A 31 7.03 10.22 0.77
N ILE A 32 6.41 11.16 1.51
CA ILE A 32 5.08 10.97 2.08
C ILE A 32 4.02 10.77 0.98
N ALA A 33 4.11 11.53 -0.11
CA ALA A 33 3.20 11.37 -1.25
C ALA A 33 3.33 9.97 -1.88
N GLY A 34 4.55 9.45 -2.04
CA GLY A 34 4.79 8.10 -2.54
C GLY A 34 4.21 7.02 -1.63
N VAL A 35 4.39 7.16 -0.31
CA VAL A 35 3.80 6.25 0.68
C VAL A 35 2.27 6.28 0.64
N LEU A 36 1.67 7.46 0.57
CA LEU A 36 0.21 7.60 0.49
C LEU A 36 -0.35 6.95 -0.78
N ILE A 37 0.27 7.19 -1.93
CA ILE A 37 -0.13 6.56 -3.20
C ILE A 37 -0.05 5.04 -3.10
N PHE A 38 1.04 4.52 -2.51
CA PHE A 38 1.22 3.08 -2.33
C PHE A 38 0.16 2.48 -1.40
N VAL A 39 -0.15 3.14 -0.28
CA VAL A 39 -1.19 2.69 0.67
C VAL A 39 -2.56 2.69 0.01
N VAL A 40 -2.90 3.72 -0.75
CA VAL A 40 -4.19 3.81 -1.45
C VAL A 40 -4.30 2.70 -2.50
N LEU A 41 -3.31 2.56 -3.39
CA LEU A 41 -3.32 1.51 -4.43
C LEU A 41 -3.34 0.11 -3.83
N GLY A 42 -2.51 -0.16 -2.82
CA GLY A 42 -2.46 -1.45 -2.15
C GLY A 42 -3.78 -1.82 -1.48
N THR A 43 -4.43 -0.85 -0.81
CA THR A 43 -5.74 -1.07 -0.18
C THR A 43 -6.82 -1.33 -1.23
N LEU A 44 -6.80 -0.60 -2.35
CA LEU A 44 -7.76 -0.73 -3.44
C LEU A 44 -7.67 -2.13 -4.08
N ILE A 45 -6.45 -2.60 -4.36
CA ILE A 45 -6.20 -3.95 -4.90
C ILE A 45 -6.65 -5.02 -3.91
N CYS A 46 -6.29 -4.92 -2.62
CA CYS A 46 -6.74 -5.89 -1.61
C CYS A 46 -8.26 -5.94 -1.45
N THR A 47 -8.94 -4.80 -1.60
CA THR A 47 -10.40 -4.71 -1.53
C THR A 47 -11.04 -5.37 -2.74
N LEU A 48 -10.55 -5.07 -3.95
CA LEU A 48 -10.99 -5.71 -5.19
C LEU A 48 -10.81 -7.22 -5.13
N LEU A 49 -9.63 -7.68 -4.72
CA LEU A 49 -9.32 -9.11 -4.62
C LEU A 49 -10.23 -9.81 -3.60
N SER A 50 -10.48 -9.18 -2.45
CA SER A 50 -11.43 -9.68 -1.46
C SER A 50 -12.85 -9.81 -2.04
N HIS A 51 -13.27 -8.85 -2.85
CA HIS A 51 -14.58 -8.88 -3.50
C HIS A 51 -14.69 -9.98 -4.55
N VAL A 52 -13.65 -10.16 -5.38
CA VAL A 52 -13.58 -11.24 -6.37
C VAL A 52 -13.59 -12.61 -5.68
N VAL A 53 -12.83 -12.78 -4.60
CA VAL A 53 -12.81 -14.03 -3.82
C VAL A 53 -14.17 -14.30 -3.19
N GLN A 54 -14.85 -13.30 -2.62
CA GLN A 54 -16.20 -13.44 -2.09
C GLN A 54 -17.21 -13.82 -3.19
N TRP A 55 -17.09 -13.22 -4.37
CA TRP A 55 -17.94 -13.53 -5.52
C TRP A 55 -17.76 -14.99 -5.96
N PHE A 56 -16.52 -15.47 -6.09
CA PHE A 56 -16.24 -16.89 -6.36
C PHE A 56 -16.75 -17.82 -5.26
N LYS A 57 -16.70 -17.40 -3.99
CA LYS A 57 -17.17 -18.21 -2.87
C LYS A 57 -18.70 -18.33 -2.81
N ASN A 58 -19.43 -17.31 -3.30
CA ASN A 58 -20.90 -17.32 -3.40
C ASN A 58 -21.42 -18.01 -4.67
N GLN A 59 -20.55 -18.31 -5.64
CA GLN A 59 -20.87 -19.09 -6.84
C GLN A 59 -20.84 -20.62 -6.61
N LYS A 60 -20.54 -21.06 -5.39
CA LYS A 60 -20.45 -22.47 -4.99
C LYS A 60 -21.58 -22.82 -4.02
#